data_AF-A0A6J4HR73-F1
#
_entry.id   AF-A0A6J4HR73-F1
#
_cell.length_a   1.000
_cell.length_b   1.000
_cell.length_c   1.000
_cell.angle_alpha   90.00
_cell.angle_beta   90.00
_cell.angle_gamma   90.00
#
_symmetry.space_group_name_H-M   'P 1'
#
loop_
_entity.id
_entity.type
_entity.pdbx_description
1 polymer ?
#
loop_
_entity_poly.entity_id
_entity_poly.type
_entity_poly.pdbx_seq_one_letter_code
_entity_poly.pdbx_strand_id
1 'polypeptide(L)'
;MRRTLLLALTLLGPTLATPAAAQIRQGFYEVEGLNPDGSTYNGMFALENAPGASWYATWQVGDVRLLGLGVIQGGVLAVSFVVEGRPGIATYEVDPDGRLRGTWSTGGGMGTEVLTPR
;
A
#
# COMPACT_ATOMS: atom_id res chain seq x y z
N MET A 1 49.83 -45.61 17.09
CA MET A 1 48.44 -45.30 16.68
C MET A 1 48.35 -43.79 16.43
N ARG A 2 48.35 -43.36 15.16
CA ARG A 2 48.32 -41.93 14.78
C ARG A 2 46.86 -41.46 14.77
N ARG A 3 46.51 -40.54 15.67
CA ARG A 3 45.20 -39.85 15.70
C ARG A 3 45.21 -38.74 14.66
N THR A 4 44.46 -38.92 13.58
CA THR A 4 44.25 -37.88 12.56
C THR A 4 43.10 -37.00 13.02
N LEU A 5 43.39 -35.75 13.43
CA LEU A 5 42.35 -34.73 13.60
C LEU A 5 41.96 -34.20 12.23
N LEU A 6 40.70 -34.37 11.83
CA LEU A 6 40.12 -33.59 10.73
C LEU A 6 39.60 -32.26 11.30
N LEU A 7 40.20 -31.16 10.89
CA LEU A 7 39.60 -29.83 11.04
C LEU A 7 38.46 -29.70 10.02
N ALA A 8 37.23 -29.58 10.50
CA ALA A 8 36.10 -29.16 9.68
C ALA A 8 36.16 -27.64 9.49
N LEU A 9 36.49 -27.20 8.29
CA LEU A 9 36.51 -25.79 7.90
C LEU A 9 35.08 -25.39 7.48
N THR A 10 34.31 -24.80 8.38
CA THR A 10 33.00 -24.21 8.05
C THR A 10 33.22 -22.91 7.27
N LEU A 11 32.99 -22.93 5.97
CA LEU A 11 32.98 -21.72 5.14
C LEU A 11 31.77 -20.85 5.52
N LEU A 12 32.00 -19.75 6.23
CA LEU A 12 31.06 -18.65 6.39
C LEU A 12 31.01 -17.87 5.05
N GLY A 13 30.12 -18.26 4.15
CA GLY A 13 29.84 -17.50 2.93
C GLY A 13 29.03 -16.24 3.25
N PRO A 14 29.25 -15.11 2.54
CA PRO A 14 28.46 -13.91 2.73
C PRO A 14 27.01 -14.15 2.30
N THR A 15 26.07 -14.04 3.24
CA THR A 15 24.64 -14.05 2.93
C THR A 15 24.30 -12.75 2.20
N LEU A 16 24.03 -12.84 0.90
CA LEU A 16 23.45 -11.72 0.15
C LEU A 16 22.02 -11.51 0.68
N ALA A 17 21.80 -10.41 1.42
CA ALA A 17 20.47 -10.00 1.80
C ALA A 17 19.73 -9.56 0.53
N THR A 18 18.71 -10.33 0.12
CA THR A 18 17.79 -9.88 -0.92
C THR A 18 17.03 -8.65 -0.40
N PRO A 19 16.94 -7.54 -1.16
CA PRO A 19 16.13 -6.41 -0.76
C PRO A 19 14.69 -6.89 -0.54
N ALA A 20 14.10 -6.51 0.61
CA ALA A 20 12.71 -6.81 0.87
C ALA A 20 11.86 -6.17 -0.22
N ALA A 21 10.94 -6.95 -0.82
CA ALA A 21 9.95 -6.39 -1.73
C ALA A 21 9.16 -5.31 -0.99
N ALA A 22 8.86 -4.21 -1.67
CA ALA A 22 8.03 -3.15 -1.11
C ALA A 22 6.68 -3.74 -0.66
N GLN A 23 6.17 -3.25 0.46
CA GLN A 23 4.94 -3.73 1.09
C GLN A 23 4.01 -2.56 1.33
N ILE A 24 2.72 -2.81 1.18
CA ILE A 24 1.68 -1.90 1.67
C ILE A 24 1.80 -1.85 3.20
N ARG A 25 1.91 -0.66 3.76
CA ARG A 25 2.26 -0.44 5.17
C ARG A 25 1.50 0.73 5.77
N GLN A 26 1.34 0.71 7.09
CA GLN A 26 0.84 1.86 7.83
C GLN A 26 1.68 3.11 7.54
N GLY A 27 1.03 4.26 7.41
CA GLY A 27 1.73 5.53 7.21
C GLY A 27 0.87 6.62 6.59
N PHE A 28 1.51 7.77 6.36
CA PHE A 28 0.96 8.88 5.62
C PHE A 28 1.52 8.90 4.20
N TYR A 29 0.66 9.25 3.25
CA TYR A 29 0.99 9.30 1.85
C TYR A 29 0.45 10.59 1.24
N GLU A 30 1.20 11.18 0.33
CA GLU A 30 0.70 12.22 -0.57
C GLU A 30 -0.14 11.58 -1.67
N VAL A 31 -1.28 12.18 -2.01
CA VAL A 31 -2.17 11.71 -3.06
C VAL A 31 -1.99 12.60 -4.29
N GLU A 32 -1.69 11.99 -5.43
CA GLU A 32 -1.85 12.59 -6.76
C GLU A 32 -2.93 11.80 -7.50
N GLY A 33 -4.03 12.45 -7.85
CA GLY A 33 -5.22 11.81 -8.38
C GLY A 33 -5.72 12.39 -9.69
N LEU A 34 -6.39 11.54 -10.47
CA LEU A 34 -7.07 11.88 -11.72
C LEU A 34 -8.51 11.37 -11.67
N ASN A 35 -9.46 12.27 -11.85
CA ASN A 35 -10.88 11.95 -11.96
C ASN A 35 -11.21 11.32 -13.32
N PRO A 36 -12.36 10.62 -13.44
CA PRO A 36 -12.80 10.06 -14.73
C PRO A 36 -12.95 11.09 -15.86
N ASP A 37 -13.20 12.35 -15.53
CA ASP A 37 -13.31 13.46 -16.48
C ASP A 37 -11.95 14.07 -16.89
N GLY A 38 -10.85 13.54 -16.34
CA GLY A 38 -9.49 14.01 -16.59
C GLY A 38 -9.03 15.19 -15.72
N SER A 39 -9.88 15.70 -14.82
CA SER A 39 -9.46 16.71 -13.85
C SER A 39 -8.55 16.09 -12.78
N THR A 40 -7.53 16.83 -12.36
CA THR A 40 -6.56 16.37 -11.35
C THR A 40 -6.92 16.88 -9.96
N TYR A 41 -6.56 16.12 -8.93
CA TYR A 41 -6.64 16.55 -7.54
C TYR A 41 -5.41 16.08 -6.75
N ASN A 42 -5.18 16.73 -5.60
CA ASN A 42 -4.13 16.36 -4.67
C ASN A 42 -4.70 16.26 -3.26
N GLY A 43 -4.01 15.51 -2.39
CA GLY A 43 -4.45 15.35 -1.02
C GLY A 43 -3.47 14.57 -0.15
N MET A 44 -3.99 14.12 0.98
CA MET A 44 -3.29 13.25 1.92
C MET A 44 -4.09 11.97 2.15
N PHE A 45 -3.37 10.86 2.26
CA PHE A 45 -3.91 9.57 2.63
C PHE A 45 -3.23 9.05 3.88
N ALA A 46 -4.00 8.57 4.85
CA ALA A 46 -3.50 7.88 6.02
C ALA A 46 -4.00 6.44 6.01
N LEU A 47 -3.07 5.48 6.14
CA LEU A 47 -3.37 4.08 6.28
C LEU A 47 -3.00 3.63 7.70
N GLU A 48 -3.97 3.11 8.44
CA GLU A 48 -3.82 2.73 9.85
C GLU A 48 -4.37 1.33 10.08
N ASN A 49 -3.77 0.58 11.01
CA ASN A 49 -4.30 -0.73 11.40
C ASN A 49 -5.69 -0.58 12.03
N ALA A 50 -6.62 -1.43 11.62
CA ALA A 50 -7.93 -1.58 12.24
C ALA A 50 -8.11 -2.99 12.81
N PRO A 51 -9.06 -3.20 13.76
CA PRO A 51 -9.33 -4.53 14.31
C PRO A 51 -9.68 -5.57 13.24
N GLY A 52 -9.47 -6.84 13.53
CA GLY A 52 -9.89 -7.93 12.64
C GLY A 52 -9.05 -8.06 11.35
N ALA A 53 -7.75 -7.71 11.41
CA ALA A 53 -6.84 -7.73 10.27
C ALA A 53 -7.32 -6.86 9.09
N SER A 54 -7.93 -5.72 9.43
CA SER A 54 -8.41 -4.72 8.48
C SER A 54 -7.61 -3.42 8.62
N TRP A 55 -7.95 -2.44 7.79
CA TRP A 55 -7.27 -1.15 7.73
C TRP A 55 -8.28 -0.01 7.72
N TYR A 56 -8.00 1.04 8.48
CA TYR A 56 -8.64 2.33 8.27
C TYR A 56 -7.84 3.11 7.25
N ALA A 57 -8.54 3.63 6.26
CA ALA A 57 -8.02 4.42 5.17
C ALA A 57 -8.71 5.77 5.20
N THR A 58 -7.95 6.84 5.38
CA THR A 58 -8.49 8.19 5.45
C THR A 58 -7.92 9.04 4.33
N TRP A 59 -8.78 9.58 3.48
CA TRP A 59 -8.41 10.61 2.51
C TRP A 59 -8.76 12.00 3.06
N GLN A 60 -7.89 12.96 2.79
CA GLN A 60 -8.14 14.39 2.91
C GLN A 60 -7.80 15.05 1.56
N VAL A 61 -8.83 15.44 0.81
CA VAL A 61 -8.70 16.07 -0.51
C VAL A 61 -9.45 17.39 -0.48
N GLY A 62 -8.72 18.50 -0.58
CA GLY A 62 -9.29 19.82 -0.26
C GLY A 62 -9.89 19.82 1.15
N ASP A 63 -11.13 20.28 1.28
CA ASP A 63 -11.89 20.29 2.54
C ASP A 63 -12.66 19.00 2.82
N VAL A 64 -12.58 18.01 1.92
CA VAL A 64 -13.32 16.75 2.05
C VAL A 64 -12.47 15.71 2.78
N ARG A 65 -13.03 15.12 3.83
CA ARG A 65 -12.47 13.98 4.55
C ARG A 65 -13.32 12.73 4.29
N LEU A 66 -12.70 11.68 3.74
CA LEU A 66 -13.36 10.39 3.53
C LEU A 66 -12.71 9.33 4.41
N LEU A 67 -13.54 8.51 5.07
CA LEU A 67 -13.11 7.34 5.81
C LEU A 67 -13.51 6.08 5.03
N GLY A 68 -12.58 5.15 4.92
CA GLY A 68 -12.78 3.84 4.35
C GLY A 68 -12.30 2.71 5.26
N LEU A 69 -12.85 1.53 5.00
CA LEU A 69 -12.44 0.27 5.60
C LEU A 69 -11.85 -0.61 4.50
N GLY A 70 -10.64 -1.10 4.74
CA GLY A 70 -9.91 -1.89 3.77
C GLY A 70 -9.36 -3.21 4.30
N VAL A 71 -9.01 -4.07 3.36
CA VAL A 71 -8.32 -5.34 3.58
C VAL A 71 -7.17 -5.46 2.59
N ILE A 72 -6.10 -6.13 2.99
CA ILE A 72 -5.01 -6.48 2.08
C ILE A 72 -5.12 -7.97 1.77
N GLN A 73 -5.29 -8.31 0.49
CA GLN A 73 -5.35 -9.69 0.04
C GLN A 73 -4.63 -9.83 -1.30
N GLY A 74 -3.77 -10.83 -1.44
CA GLY A 74 -3.03 -11.06 -2.69
C GLY A 74 -2.07 -9.93 -3.08
N GLY A 75 -1.61 -9.11 -2.11
CA GLY A 75 -0.75 -7.96 -2.38
C GLY A 75 -1.50 -6.69 -2.79
N VAL A 76 -2.83 -6.72 -2.83
CA VAL A 76 -3.70 -5.59 -3.18
C VAL A 76 -4.39 -5.09 -1.91
N LEU A 77 -4.34 -3.78 -1.67
CA LEU A 77 -5.19 -3.10 -0.69
C LEU A 77 -6.51 -2.76 -1.37
N ALA A 78 -7.61 -3.37 -0.95
CA ALA A 78 -8.96 -3.00 -1.37
C ALA A 78 -9.66 -2.23 -0.25
N VAL A 79 -10.22 -1.07 -0.56
CA VAL A 79 -10.83 -0.15 0.42
C VAL A 79 -12.23 0.23 -0.04
N SER A 80 -13.22 -0.02 0.81
CA SER A 80 -14.57 0.51 0.64
C SER A 80 -14.67 1.89 1.31
N PHE A 81 -15.42 2.80 0.71
CA PHE A 81 -15.69 4.13 1.28
C PHE A 81 -17.10 4.61 0.89
N VAL A 82 -17.57 5.68 1.53
CA VAL A 82 -18.82 6.34 1.19
C VAL A 82 -18.56 7.82 0.93
N VAL A 83 -19.05 8.34 -0.18
CA VAL A 83 -19.00 9.76 -0.52
C VAL A 83 -20.39 10.19 -0.98
N GLU A 84 -20.92 11.26 -0.41
CA GLU A 84 -22.27 11.79 -0.71
C GLU A 84 -23.38 10.71 -0.64
N GLY A 85 -23.28 9.78 0.31
CA GLY A 85 -24.24 8.68 0.48
C GLY A 85 -24.14 7.55 -0.56
N ARG A 86 -23.17 7.61 -1.47
CA ARG A 86 -22.90 6.56 -2.48
C ARG A 86 -21.72 5.69 -2.06
N PRO A 87 -21.80 4.36 -2.27
CA PRO A 87 -20.65 3.49 -2.05
C PRO A 87 -19.57 3.73 -3.11
N GLY A 88 -18.32 3.61 -2.70
CA GLY A 88 -17.15 3.59 -3.56
C GLY A 88 -16.20 2.48 -3.14
N ILE A 89 -15.35 2.09 -4.09
CA ILE A 89 -14.24 1.17 -3.85
C ILE A 89 -12.96 1.73 -4.48
N ALA A 90 -11.85 1.59 -3.76
CA ALA A 90 -10.52 1.86 -4.25
C ALA A 90 -9.65 0.61 -4.11
N THR A 91 -8.74 0.38 -5.04
CA THR A 91 -7.77 -0.72 -4.98
C THR A 91 -6.37 -0.19 -5.26
N TYR A 92 -5.38 -0.64 -4.49
CA TYR A 92 -3.99 -0.24 -4.66
C TYR A 92 -3.05 -1.44 -4.66
N GLU A 93 -2.07 -1.41 -5.55
CA GLU A 93 -0.87 -2.26 -5.53
C GLU A 93 0.34 -1.43 -5.10
N VAL A 94 1.37 -2.10 -4.61
CA VAL A 94 2.63 -1.44 -4.21
C VAL A 94 3.69 -1.60 -5.30
N ASP A 95 4.22 -0.48 -5.77
CA ASP A 95 5.36 -0.43 -6.67
C ASP A 95 6.66 -0.77 -5.92
N PRO A 96 7.74 -1.19 -6.62
CA PRO A 96 9.02 -1.53 -5.99
C PRO A 96 9.65 -0.41 -5.15
N ASP A 97 9.29 0.84 -5.41
CA ASP A 97 9.76 2.02 -4.68
C ASP A 97 8.90 2.38 -3.45
N GLY A 98 7.84 1.60 -3.19
CA GLY A 98 6.92 1.79 -2.07
C GLY A 98 5.73 2.72 -2.36
N ARG A 99 5.63 3.30 -3.58
CA ARG A 99 4.42 4.01 -3.99
C ARG A 99 3.25 3.06 -4.13
N LEU A 100 2.05 3.52 -3.80
CA LEU A 100 0.84 2.75 -4.04
C LEU A 100 0.15 3.29 -5.29
N ARG A 101 -0.04 2.44 -6.29
CA ARG A 101 -0.78 2.80 -7.50
C ARG A 101 -2.14 2.15 -7.46
N GLY A 102 -3.17 2.96 -7.70
CA GLY A 102 -4.53 2.50 -7.55
C GLY A 102 -5.51 3.10 -8.51
N THR A 103 -6.71 2.53 -8.43
CA THR A 103 -7.91 3.01 -9.11
C THR A 103 -9.05 3.06 -8.13
N TRP A 104 -10.02 3.93 -8.38
CA TRP A 104 -11.22 4.02 -7.57
C TRP A 104 -12.45 4.26 -8.44
N SER A 105 -13.63 3.87 -7.93
CA SER A 105 -14.90 4.13 -8.58
C SER A 105 -16.04 4.27 -7.58
N THR A 106 -17.01 5.11 -7.93
CA THR A 106 -18.34 5.22 -7.29
C THR A 106 -19.48 4.81 -8.24
N GLY A 107 -19.13 4.10 -9.34
CA GLY A 107 -20.06 3.63 -10.38
C GLY A 107 -20.30 4.59 -11.55
N GLY A 108 -19.68 5.77 -11.56
CA GLY A 108 -19.79 6.78 -12.63
C GLY A 108 -18.59 6.88 -13.57
N GLY A 109 -17.60 5.98 -13.44
CA GLY A 109 -16.31 6.03 -14.13
C GLY A 109 -15.19 5.50 -13.23
N MET A 110 -13.96 5.46 -13.76
CA MET A 110 -12.77 5.04 -13.03
C MET A 110 -11.80 6.21 -12.89
N GLY A 111 -11.43 6.55 -11.66
CA GLY A 111 -10.32 7.44 -11.36
C GLY A 111 -9.04 6.66 -11.07
N THR A 112 -7.90 7.34 -11.12
CA THR A 112 -6.58 6.76 -10.78
C THR A 112 -5.90 7.58 -9.71
N GLU A 113 -5.11 6.93 -8.87
CA GLU A 113 -4.30 7.59 -7.84
C GLU A 113 -2.89 7.01 -7.78
N VAL A 114 -1.94 7.87 -7.42
CA VAL A 114 -0.62 7.50 -6.94
C VAL A 114 -0.48 8.03 -5.52
N LEU A 115 -0.15 7.13 -4.58
CA LEU A 115 0.08 7.44 -3.18
C LEU A 115 1.59 7.36 -2.90
N THR A 116 2.22 8.50 -2.65
CA THR A 116 3.67 8.55 -2.36
C THR A 116 3.90 8.59 -0.85
N PRO A 117 4.63 7.62 -0.27
CA PRO A 117 4.93 7.62 1.16
C PRO A 117 5.62 8.92 1.60
N ARG A 118 5.24 9.43 2.78
CA ARG A 118 5.98 10.48 3.49
C ARG A 118 7.00 9.94 4.48
#